data_AF-A0A957BIB3-F1
#
_entry.id   AF-A0A957BIB3-F1
#
_cell.length_a   1.000
_cell.length_b   1.000
_cell.length_c   1.000
_cell.angle_alpha   90.00
_cell.angle_beta   90.00
_cell.angle_gamma   90.00
#
_symmetry.space_group_name_H-M   'P 1'
#
loop_
_entity.id
_entity.type
_entity.pdbx_description
1 polymer ?
#
loop_
_entity_poly.entity_id
_entity_poly.type
_entity_poly.pdbx_seq_one_letter_code
_entity_poly.pdbx_strand_id
1 'polypeptide(L)'
;MDEYQEQFQQFLEKLPKMPLEERVQVVRFEALGAVNHAKGFTKVIQKETEDCAGLPTYVDEYFELVLRKLDELQHLVNALVTQVDSN
;
A
#
# COMPACT_ATOMS: atom_id res chain seq x y z
N MET A 1 4.11 22.50 6.46
CA MET A 1 3.74 21.09 6.66
C MET A 1 4.28 20.30 5.48
N ASP A 2 4.53 19.00 5.63
CA ASP A 2 4.95 18.18 4.49
C ASP A 2 3.86 18.21 3.42
N GLU A 3 4.22 18.48 2.16
CA GLU A 3 3.30 18.59 1.02
C GLU A 3 2.37 17.37 0.92
N TYR A 4 2.87 16.19 1.29
CA TYR A 4 2.11 14.95 1.36
C TYR A 4 0.99 14.98 2.43
N GLN A 5 1.26 15.59 3.58
CA GLN A 5 0.28 15.73 4.67
C GLN A 5 -0.84 16.71 4.28
N GLU A 6 -0.50 17.79 3.56
CA GLU A 6 -1.49 18.73 3.02
C GLU A 6 -2.38 18.07 1.95
N GLN A 7 -1.79 17.31 1.02
CA GLN A 7 -2.54 16.55 0.01
C GLN A 7 -3.45 15.50 0.66
N PHE A 8 -2.96 14.77 1.66
CA PHE A 8 -3.76 13.78 2.37
C PHE A 8 -4.92 14.42 3.13
N GLN A 9 -4.72 15.59 3.74
CA GLN A 9 -5.83 16.29 4.38
C GLN A 9 -6.88 16.79 3.39
N GLN A 10 -6.46 17.34 2.26
CA GLN A 10 -7.40 17.73 1.20
C GLN A 10 -8.19 16.52 0.68
N PHE A 11 -7.57 15.34 0.60
CA PHE A 11 -8.25 14.10 0.27
C PHE A 11 -9.33 13.74 1.31
N LEU A 12 -8.98 13.76 2.60
CA LEU A 12 -9.92 13.49 3.70
C LEU A 12 -11.09 14.48 3.74
N GLU A 13 -10.87 15.75 3.42
CA GLU A 13 -11.93 16.77 3.36
C GLU A 13 -12.89 16.60 2.17
N LYS A 14 -12.40 16.05 1.06
CA LYS A 14 -13.19 15.81 -0.16
C LYS A 14 -13.99 14.51 -0.08
N LEU A 15 -13.45 13.51 0.62
CA LEU A 15 -14.04 12.18 0.78
C LEU A 15 -15.53 12.21 1.13
N PRO A 16 -16.02 12.89 2.19
CA PRO A 16 -17.44 12.87 2.57
C PRO A 16 -18.39 13.49 1.54
N LYS A 17 -17.87 14.29 0.60
CA LYS A 17 -18.65 15.02 -0.41
C LYS A 17 -18.92 14.17 -1.66
N MET A 18 -18.22 13.04 -1.82
CA MET A 18 -18.36 12.13 -2.95
C MET A 18 -19.49 11.10 -2.71
N PRO A 19 -20.16 10.62 -3.77
CA PRO A 19 -21.04 9.45 -3.71
C PRO A 19 -20.35 8.21 -3.11
N LEU A 20 -21.10 7.32 -2.46
CA LEU A 20 -20.53 6.16 -1.76
C LEU A 20 -19.65 5.29 -2.66
N GLU A 21 -20.13 4.95 -3.86
CA GLU A 21 -19.39 4.15 -4.84
C GLU A 21 -18.05 4.81 -5.21
N GLU A 22 -18.07 6.12 -5.50
CA GLU A 22 -16.87 6.89 -5.81
C GLU A 22 -15.90 6.91 -4.63
N ARG A 23 -16.39 7.13 -3.39
CA ARG A 23 -15.54 7.09 -2.18
C ARG A 23 -14.83 5.76 -2.03
N VAL A 24 -15.56 4.66 -2.21
CA VAL A 24 -15.03 3.31 -2.07
C VAL A 24 -13.94 3.07 -3.14
N GLN A 25 -14.20 3.44 -4.39
CA GLN A 25 -13.25 3.25 -5.48
C GLN A 25 -11.99 4.11 -5.31
N VAL A 26 -12.12 5.36 -4.86
CA VAL A 26 -10.96 6.24 -4.60
C VAL A 26 -10.13 5.71 -3.43
N VAL A 27 -10.76 5.33 -2.31
CA VAL A 27 -10.04 4.75 -1.16
C VAL A 27 -9.33 3.45 -1.57
N ARG A 28 -9.98 2.62 -2.39
CA ARG A 28 -9.36 1.42 -2.94
C ARG A 28 -8.13 1.76 -3.77
N PHE A 29 -8.26 2.71 -4.69
CA PHE A 29 -7.16 3.13 -5.56
C PHE A 29 -5.95 3.61 -4.75
N GLU A 30 -6.17 4.51 -3.78
CA GLU A 30 -5.11 5.02 -2.90
C GLU A 30 -4.47 3.91 -2.06
N ALA A 31 -5.27 3.03 -1.48
CA ALA A 31 -4.77 1.92 -0.66
C ALA A 31 -3.92 0.93 -1.50
N LEU A 32 -4.39 0.56 -2.70
CA LEU A 32 -3.64 -0.31 -3.60
C LEU A 32 -2.37 0.38 -4.12
N GLY A 33 -2.42 1.68 -4.40
CA GLY A 33 -1.26 2.49 -4.75
C GLY A 33 -0.18 2.45 -3.67
N ALA A 34 -0.57 2.70 -2.41
CA ALA A 34 0.34 2.64 -1.27
C ALA A 34 0.96 1.24 -1.09
N VAL A 35 0.17 0.17 -1.23
CA VAL A 35 0.66 -1.21 -1.16
C VAL A 35 1.68 -1.50 -2.27
N ASN A 36 1.39 -1.08 -3.51
CA ASN A 36 2.30 -1.27 -4.64
C ASN A 36 3.61 -0.48 -4.47
N HIS A 37 3.55 0.75 -3.97
CA HIS A 37 4.75 1.53 -3.65
C HIS A 37 5.58 0.86 -2.56
N ALA A 38 4.95 0.39 -1.47
CA ALA A 38 5.64 -0.33 -0.41
C ALA A 38 6.35 -1.59 -0.94
N LYS A 39 5.71 -2.36 -1.82
CA LYS A 39 6.35 -3.52 -2.49
C LYS A 39 7.54 -3.09 -3.34
N GLY A 40 7.39 -2.02 -4.12
CA GLY A 40 8.45 -1.46 -4.94
C GLY A 40 9.67 -1.06 -4.11
N PHE A 41 9.48 -0.26 -3.07
CA PHE A 41 10.56 0.14 -2.17
C PHE A 41 11.19 -1.04 -1.45
N THR A 42 10.40 -2.01 -0.99
CA THR A 42 10.92 -3.22 -0.36
C THR A 42 11.88 -3.96 -1.30
N LYS A 43 11.51 -4.14 -2.57
CA LYS A 43 12.36 -4.80 -3.58
C LYS A 43 13.61 -3.98 -3.92
N VAL A 44 13.49 -2.65 -3.98
CA VAL A 44 14.65 -1.77 -4.20
C VAL A 44 15.63 -1.92 -3.03
N ILE A 45 15.16 -1.83 -1.79
CA ILE A 45 16.03 -1.97 -0.61
C ILE A 45 16.65 -3.37 -0.56
N GLN A 46 15.88 -4.43 -0.84
CA GLN A 46 16.40 -5.79 -0.93
C GLN A 46 17.57 -5.87 -1.92
N LYS A 47 17.38 -5.36 -3.14
CA LYS A 47 18.42 -5.35 -4.17
C LYS A 47 19.67 -4.53 -3.76
N GLU A 48 19.48 -3.35 -3.19
CA GLU A 48 20.60 -2.52 -2.71
C GLU A 48 21.37 -3.16 -1.54
N THR A 49 20.77 -4.17 -0.89
CA THR A 49 21.35 -4.87 0.25
C THR A 49 21.88 -6.27 -0.08
N GLU A 50 21.59 -6.83 -1.26
CA GLU A 50 22.07 -8.15 -1.70
C GLU A 50 23.61 -8.30 -1.66
N ASP A 51 24.34 -7.24 -2.02
CA ASP A 51 25.81 -7.22 -2.04
C ASP A 51 26.45 -6.70 -0.73
N CYS A 52 25.65 -6.35 0.27
CA CYS A 52 26.17 -5.85 1.54
C CYS A 52 26.76 -6.99 2.38
N ALA A 53 28.09 -7.09 2.37
CA ALA A 53 28.83 -7.96 3.27
C ALA A 53 28.49 -7.63 4.74
N GLY A 54 28.04 -8.63 5.49
CA GLY A 54 27.78 -8.52 6.93
C GLY A 54 26.32 -8.33 7.32
N LEU A 55 25.37 -8.44 6.39
CA LEU A 55 23.97 -8.53 6.78
C LEU A 55 23.68 -9.83 7.54
N PRO A 56 22.87 -9.76 8.60
CA PRO A 56 22.39 -10.96 9.27
C PRO A 56 21.57 -11.84 8.33
N THR A 57 21.68 -13.17 8.50
CA THR A 57 20.97 -14.16 7.66
C THR A 57 19.45 -14.04 7.69
N TYR A 58 18.89 -13.42 8.74
CA TYR A 58 17.44 -13.20 8.86
C TYR A 58 16.90 -12.07 7.97
N VAL A 59 17.77 -11.27 7.35
CA VAL A 59 17.34 -10.07 6.60
C VAL A 59 16.52 -10.47 5.37
N ASP A 60 16.94 -11.52 4.66
CA ASP A 60 16.21 -12.06 3.52
C ASP A 60 14.82 -12.56 3.93
N GLU A 61 14.74 -13.28 5.06
CA GLU A 61 13.46 -13.76 5.63
C GLU A 61 12.51 -12.60 5.95
N TYR A 62 13.03 -11.45 6.41
CA TYR A 62 12.21 -10.26 6.64
C TYR A 62 11.73 -9.61 5.35
N PHE A 63 12.55 -9.53 4.29
CA PHE A 63 12.08 -9.04 3.00
C PHE A 63 10.96 -9.91 2.45
N GLU A 64 11.12 -11.24 2.48
CA GLU A 64 10.08 -12.19 2.09
C GLU A 64 8.81 -12.02 2.94
N LEU A 65 8.95 -11.88 4.25
CA LEU A 65 7.83 -11.67 5.17
C LEU A 65 7.06 -10.40 4.82
N VAL A 66 7.76 -9.28 4.61
CA VAL A 66 7.16 -7.98 4.28
C VAL A 66 6.41 -8.09 2.95
N LEU A 67 7.04 -8.64 1.91
CA LEU A 67 6.40 -8.81 0.60
C LEU A 67 5.13 -9.66 0.70
N ARG A 68 5.18 -10.78 1.42
CA ARG A 68 4.00 -11.63 1.67
C ARG A 68 2.89 -10.88 2.40
N LYS A 69 3.21 -10.08 3.42
CA LYS A 69 2.20 -9.29 4.15
C LYS A 69 1.58 -8.19 3.28
N LEU A 70 2.34 -7.60 2.38
CA LEU A 70 1.82 -6.65 1.39
C LEU A 70 0.93 -7.33 0.35
N ASP A 71 1.22 -8.58 -0.04
CA ASP A 71 0.33 -9.39 -0.88
C ASP A 71 -0.99 -9.72 -0.17
N GLU A 72 -0.93 -10.16 1.09
CA GLU A 72 -2.12 -10.40 1.91
C GLU A 72 -2.99 -9.13 2.02
N LEU A 73 -2.39 -7.96 2.26
CA LEU A 73 -3.09 -6.69 2.35
C LEU A 73 -3.74 -6.28 1.02
N GLN A 74 -3.07 -6.50 -0.11
CA GLN A 74 -3.66 -6.27 -1.44
C GLN A 74 -4.91 -7.12 -1.64
N HIS A 75 -4.88 -8.40 -1.27
CA HIS A 75 -6.04 -9.28 -1.37
C HIS A 75 -7.19 -8.80 -0.49
N LEU A 76 -6.90 -8.38 0.74
CA LEU A 76 -7.92 -7.85 1.65
C LEU A 76 -8.59 -6.58 1.09
N VAL A 77 -7.81 -5.62 0.59
CA VAL A 77 -8.33 -4.40 -0.03
C VAL A 77 -9.22 -4.70 -1.23
N ASN A 78 -8.83 -5.67 -2.08
CA ASN A 78 -9.67 -6.09 -3.20
C ASN A 78 -10.98 -6.76 -2.75
N ALA A 79 -10.92 -7.62 -1.73
CA ALA A 79 -12.09 -8.33 -1.23
C ALA A 79 -13.13 -7.38 -0.60
N LEU A 80 -12.69 -6.36 0.13
CA LEU A 80 -13.57 -5.38 0.79
C LEU A 80 -14.42 -4.56 -0.20
N VAL A 81 -13.97 -4.44 -1.45
CA VAL A 81 -14.62 -3.57 -2.46
C VAL A 81 -15.46 -4.37 -3.45
N THR A 82 -15.19 -5.66 -3.61
CA THR A 82 -15.96 -6.55 -4.50
C THR A 82 -17.45 -6.63 -4.10
N GLN A 83 -17.76 -6.39 -2.82
CA GLN A 83 -19.14 -6.36 -2.31
C GLN A 83 -19.91 -5.07 -2.64
N VAL A 84 -19.24 -3.98 -3.02
CA VAL A 84 -19.89 -2.71 -3.36
C VAL A 84 -20.35 -2.70 -4.82
N ASP A 85 -19.60 -3.34 -5.72
CA ASP A 85 -19.95 -3.46 -7.15
C ASP A 85 -21.08 -4.48 -7.42
N SER A 86 -21.55 -5.21 -6.38
CA SER A 86 -22.53 -6.29 -6.49
C SER A 86 -23.92 -5.95 -5.91
N ASN A 87 -24.12 -4.73 -5.39
CA ASN A 87 -25.39 -4.21 -4.87
C ASN A 87 -25.88 -3.04 -5.72
#